data_AF-A0A7T5CHE3-F1
#
_entry.id   AF-A0A7T5CHE3-F1
#
_cell.length_a   1.000
_cell.length_b   1.000
_cell.length_c   1.000
_cell.angle_alpha   90.00
_cell.angle_beta   90.00
_cell.angle_gamma   90.00
#
_symmetry.space_group_name_H-M   'P 1'
#
loop_
_entity.id
_entity.type
_entity.pdbx_description
1 polymer ?
#
loop_
_entity_poly.entity_id
_entity_poly.type
_entity_poly.pdbx_seq_one_letter_code
_entity_poly.pdbx_strand_id
1 'polypeptide(L)'
;MSKPQYEEPQNLSLKDIETDLQSDDTSTVVNAMLSLAYNHHDTNYMQKTFYRFLEQDTYLKLDRWVALMAVRGLAYTFMFNRDNTNPKFIEDATRAANYLENLSTLRTDFSNEFAEVLEDMDVYGFTKA
;
A
#
# COMPACT_ATOMS: atom_id res chain seq x y z
N MET A 1 -20.03 -11.19 -20.84
CA MET A 1 -19.04 -10.71 -19.86
C MET A 1 -19.20 -11.56 -18.60
N SER A 2 -18.16 -12.29 -18.21
CA SER A 2 -18.15 -13.03 -16.95
C SER A 2 -18.19 -12.05 -15.79
N LYS A 3 -18.93 -12.37 -14.73
CA LYS A 3 -18.97 -11.52 -13.52
C LYS A 3 -17.58 -11.53 -12.86
N PRO A 4 -17.14 -10.41 -12.25
CA PRO A 4 -15.94 -10.41 -11.43
C PRO A 4 -16.10 -11.46 -10.31
N GLN A 5 -15.11 -12.32 -10.17
CA GLN A 5 -15.04 -13.35 -9.15
C GLN A 5 -14.08 -12.89 -8.07
N TYR A 6 -14.53 -12.92 -6.82
CA TYR A 6 -13.66 -12.65 -5.68
C TYR A 6 -12.67 -13.80 -5.52
N GLU A 7 -11.40 -13.45 -5.33
CA GLU A 7 -10.33 -14.38 -4.98
C GLU A 7 -9.74 -13.94 -3.64
N GLU A 8 -9.68 -14.88 -2.68
CA GLU A 8 -9.01 -14.61 -1.41
C GLU A 8 -7.49 -14.46 -1.61
N PRO A 9 -6.84 -13.51 -0.93
CA PRO A 9 -5.39 -13.40 -0.93
C PRO A 9 -4.73 -14.73 -0.53
N GLN A 10 -3.73 -15.15 -1.31
CA GLN A 10 -2.93 -16.33 -0.95
C GLN A 10 -2.22 -16.11 0.39
N ASN A 11 -2.11 -17.15 1.21
CA ASN A 11 -1.36 -17.10 2.45
C ASN A 11 0.08 -17.58 2.22
N LEU A 12 0.95 -16.63 1.86
CA LEU A 12 2.37 -16.86 1.60
C LEU A 12 3.19 -16.71 2.89
N SER A 13 4.29 -17.46 2.98
CA SER A 13 5.28 -17.26 4.05
C SER A 13 6.02 -15.93 3.85
N LEU A 14 6.58 -15.36 4.93
CA LEU A 14 7.37 -14.12 4.81
C LEU A 14 8.57 -14.27 3.85
N LYS A 15 9.17 -15.46 3.79
CA LYS A 15 10.29 -15.74 2.88
C LYS A 15 9.84 -15.70 1.41
N ASP A 16 8.67 -16.26 1.11
CA ASP A 16 8.12 -16.26 -0.24
C ASP A 16 7.71 -14.84 -0.63
N ILE A 17 7.09 -14.09 0.29
CA ILE A 17 6.78 -12.66 0.11
C ILE A 17 8.04 -11.86 -0.26
N GLU A 18 9.15 -12.02 0.46
CA GLU A 18 10.40 -11.30 0.15
C GLU A 18 10.96 -11.61 -1.23
N THR A 19 10.74 -12.84 -1.70
CA THR A 19 11.16 -13.28 -3.04
C THR A 19 10.24 -12.68 -4.10
N ASP A 20 8.93 -12.78 -3.90
CA ASP A 20 7.91 -12.36 -4.85
C ASP A 20 7.85 -10.83 -5.02
N LEU A 21 8.16 -10.07 -3.96
CA LEU A 21 8.27 -8.61 -4.02
C LEU A 21 9.44 -8.10 -4.87
N GLN A 22 10.40 -8.97 -5.22
CA GLN A 22 11.51 -8.65 -6.13
C GLN A 22 11.22 -9.06 -7.58
N SER A 23 10.03 -9.61 -7.85
CA SER A 23 9.63 -10.02 -9.19
C SER A 23 9.40 -8.83 -10.12
N ASP A 24 9.74 -8.99 -11.40
CA ASP A 24 9.35 -8.06 -12.46
C ASP A 24 7.87 -8.24 -12.87
N ASP A 25 7.22 -9.34 -12.45
CA ASP A 25 5.80 -9.56 -12.72
C ASP A 25 4.91 -8.85 -11.70
N THR A 26 4.10 -7.92 -12.20
CA THR A 26 3.15 -7.12 -11.40
C THR A 26 2.18 -7.99 -10.61
N SER A 27 1.68 -9.08 -11.19
CA SER A 27 0.67 -9.92 -10.54
C SER A 27 1.28 -10.66 -9.35
N THR A 28 2.50 -11.19 -9.49
CA THR A 28 3.28 -11.76 -8.40
C THR A 28 3.52 -10.75 -7.28
N VAL A 29 3.97 -9.54 -7.60
CA VAL A 29 4.20 -8.49 -6.59
C VAL A 29 2.90 -8.11 -5.86
N VAL A 30 1.81 -7.92 -6.60
CA VAL A 30 0.49 -7.59 -6.02
C VAL A 30 -0.03 -8.72 -5.12
N ASN A 31 0.12 -9.98 -5.53
CA ASN A 31 -0.27 -11.13 -4.71
C ASN A 31 0.56 -11.21 -3.41
N ALA A 32 1.85 -10.92 -3.47
CA ALA A 32 2.71 -10.84 -2.29
C ALA A 32 2.29 -9.69 -1.36
N MET A 33 1.96 -8.52 -1.91
CA MET A 33 1.43 -7.37 -1.16
C MET A 33 0.09 -7.69 -0.48
N LEU A 34 -0.82 -8.36 -1.19
CA LEU A 34 -2.11 -8.80 -0.64
C LEU A 34 -1.92 -9.84 0.46
N SER A 35 -1.07 -10.84 0.25
CA SER A 35 -0.72 -11.82 1.28
C SER A 35 -0.19 -11.14 2.54
N LEU A 36 0.76 -10.21 2.37
CA LEU A 36 1.35 -9.45 3.46
C LEU A 36 0.29 -8.63 4.21
N ALA A 37 -0.59 -7.93 3.50
CA ALA A 37 -1.62 -7.08 4.07
C ALA A 37 -2.68 -7.86 4.87
N TYR A 38 -3.11 -9.02 4.39
CA TYR A 38 -4.25 -9.75 4.95
C TYR A 38 -3.86 -10.87 5.93
N ASN A 39 -2.70 -11.49 5.75
CA ASN A 39 -2.32 -12.71 6.48
C ASN A 39 -1.21 -12.49 7.51
N HIS A 40 -0.59 -11.31 7.56
CA HIS A 40 0.48 -10.99 8.49
C HIS A 40 0.11 -9.81 9.37
N HIS A 41 0.68 -9.78 10.58
CA HIS A 41 0.33 -8.79 11.62
C HIS A 41 1.55 -8.08 12.23
N ASP A 42 2.75 -8.33 11.71
CA ASP A 42 3.92 -7.55 12.08
C ASP A 42 3.86 -6.19 11.38
N THR A 43 3.21 -5.24 12.05
CA THR A 43 2.97 -3.89 11.52
C THR A 43 4.28 -3.16 11.21
N ASN A 44 5.36 -3.41 11.95
CA ASN A 44 6.67 -2.81 11.68
C ASN A 44 7.28 -3.35 10.38
N TYR A 45 7.20 -4.66 10.16
CA TYR A 45 7.67 -5.28 8.93
C TYR A 45 6.84 -4.82 7.73
N MET A 46 5.51 -4.89 7.85
CA MET A 46 4.59 -4.44 6.79
C MET A 46 4.83 -2.98 6.42
N GLN A 47 4.97 -2.08 7.41
CA GLN A 47 5.24 -0.66 7.19
C GLN A 47 6.53 -0.47 6.40
N LYS A 48 7.63 -1.08 6.84
CA LYS A 48 8.93 -0.99 6.14
C LYS A 48 8.83 -1.49 4.71
N THR A 49 8.12 -2.59 4.50
CA THR A 49 7.97 -3.21 3.19
C THR A 49 7.19 -2.32 2.24
N PHE A 50 5.99 -1.86 2.62
CA PHE A 50 5.19 -0.99 1.76
C PHE A 50 5.87 0.36 1.52
N TYR A 51 6.55 0.91 2.54
CA TYR A 51 7.29 2.17 2.39
C TYR A 51 8.42 2.10 1.36
N ARG A 52 9.15 0.98 1.24
CA ARG A 52 10.20 0.80 0.22
C ARG A 52 9.70 1.00 -1.21
N PHE A 53 8.44 0.64 -1.48
CA PHE A 53 7.84 0.88 -2.78
C PHE A 53 7.54 2.36 -3.02
N LEU A 54 7.35 3.15 -1.95
CA LEU A 54 7.04 4.58 -2.01
C LEU A 54 8.28 5.49 -2.01
N GLU A 55 9.49 4.95 -1.96
CA GLU A 55 10.72 5.75 -2.06
C GLU A 55 10.90 6.33 -3.48
N GLN A 56 11.32 7.61 -3.54
CA GLN A 56 11.22 8.51 -4.72
C GLN A 56 11.74 7.93 -6.05
N ASP A 57 12.81 7.13 -6.05
CA ASP A 57 13.44 6.62 -7.27
C ASP A 57 12.81 5.33 -7.80
N THR A 58 12.10 4.60 -6.93
CA THR A 58 11.45 3.31 -7.26
C THR A 58 10.02 3.55 -7.73
N TYR A 59 9.28 4.45 -7.07
CA TYR A 59 7.83 4.58 -7.27
C TYR A 59 7.41 5.07 -8.66
N LEU A 60 8.11 6.04 -9.25
CA LEU A 60 7.75 6.58 -10.58
C LEU A 60 7.84 5.54 -11.70
N LYS A 61 8.50 4.40 -11.44
CA LYS A 61 8.65 3.27 -12.36
C LYS A 61 7.76 2.09 -12.00
N LEU A 62 7.04 2.16 -10.87
CA LEU A 62 6.16 1.07 -10.45
C LEU A 62 4.96 0.97 -11.38
N ASP A 63 4.52 -0.27 -11.57
CA ASP A 63 3.19 -0.52 -12.11
C ASP A 63 2.14 0.12 -11.20
N ARG A 64 1.07 0.61 -11.82
CA ARG A 64 -0.06 1.27 -11.15
C ARG A 64 -0.63 0.45 -9.99
N TRP A 65 -0.72 -0.86 -10.14
CA TRP A 65 -1.35 -1.74 -9.15
C TRP A 65 -0.43 -1.96 -7.98
N VAL A 66 0.88 -2.04 -8.23
CA VAL A 66 1.89 -2.08 -7.16
C VAL A 66 1.88 -0.78 -6.38
N ALA A 67 1.82 0.36 -7.07
CA ALA A 67 1.71 1.69 -6.48
C ALA A 67 0.45 1.84 -5.59
N LEU A 68 -0.73 1.45 -6.10
CA LEU A 68 -1.99 1.48 -5.34
C LEU A 68 -1.94 0.53 -4.14
N MET A 69 -1.46 -0.70 -4.35
CA MET A 69 -1.36 -1.72 -3.30
C MET A 69 -0.35 -1.37 -2.22
N ALA A 70 0.76 -0.70 -2.57
CA ALA A 70 1.71 -0.20 -1.59
C ALA A 70 1.04 0.79 -0.63
N VAL A 71 0.24 1.72 -1.15
CA VAL A 71 -0.41 2.70 -0.28
C VAL A 71 -1.60 2.11 0.47
N ARG A 72 -2.42 1.24 -0.15
CA ARG A 72 -3.45 0.47 0.58
C ARG A 72 -2.85 -0.40 1.67
N GLY A 73 -1.75 -1.08 1.39
CA GLY A 73 -1.02 -1.88 2.35
C GLY A 73 -0.53 -1.04 3.53
N LEU A 74 0.03 0.14 3.25
CA LEU A 74 0.41 1.09 4.28
C LEU A 74 -0.81 1.57 5.09
N ALA A 75 -1.92 1.90 4.43
CA ALA A 75 -3.21 2.22 5.07
C ALA A 75 -3.68 1.11 6.02
N TYR A 76 -3.60 -0.15 5.60
CA TYR A 76 -3.92 -1.30 6.43
C TYR A 76 -2.99 -1.43 7.64
N THR A 77 -1.69 -1.15 7.49
CA THR A 77 -0.81 -1.13 8.68
C THR A 77 -1.26 -0.11 9.72
N PHE A 78 -1.81 1.03 9.29
CA PHE A 78 -2.39 2.03 10.18
C PHE A 78 -3.66 1.55 10.88
N MET A 79 -4.54 0.86 10.14
CA MET A 79 -5.80 0.31 10.69
C MET A 79 -5.56 -0.72 11.79
N PHE A 80 -4.55 -1.59 11.61
CA PHE A 80 -4.25 -2.66 12.55
C PHE A 80 -3.31 -2.23 13.68
N ASN A 81 -2.48 -1.20 13.47
CA ASN A 81 -1.63 -0.64 14.51
C ASN A 81 -2.38 0.41 15.34
N ARG A 82 -3.05 -0.04 16.41
CA ARG A 82 -3.77 0.84 17.35
C ARG A 82 -2.86 1.76 18.17
N ASP A 83 -1.53 1.57 18.11
CA ASP A 83 -0.54 2.40 18.79
C ASP A 83 -0.17 3.60 17.89
N ASN A 84 -1.20 4.37 17.54
CA ASN A 84 -1.19 5.52 16.63
C ASN A 84 -0.55 6.78 17.23
N THR A 85 0.29 6.64 18.26
CA THR A 85 0.97 7.74 18.94
C THR A 85 2.42 7.93 18.53
N ASN A 86 2.97 7.06 17.67
CA ASN A 86 4.36 7.21 17.20
C ASN A 86 4.47 8.41 16.22
N PRO A 87 5.19 9.49 16.55
CA PRO A 87 5.22 10.69 15.71
C PRO A 87 5.86 10.47 14.35
N LYS A 88 6.89 9.62 14.27
CA LYS A 88 7.56 9.28 13.01
C LYS A 88 6.62 8.54 12.06
N PHE A 89 5.77 7.71 12.64
CA PHE A 89 4.77 6.93 11.91
C PHE A 89 3.68 7.83 11.30
N ILE A 90 3.18 8.81 12.06
CA ILE A 90 2.23 9.82 11.56
C ILE A 90 2.87 10.66 10.43
N GLU A 91 4.12 11.05 10.59
CA GLU A 91 4.86 11.80 9.57
C GLU A 91 5.00 11.01 8.26
N ASP A 92 5.36 9.73 8.35
CA ASP A 92 5.51 8.86 7.18
C ASP A 92 4.15 8.59 6.50
N ALA A 93 3.07 8.44 7.27
CA ALA A 93 1.70 8.31 6.75
C ALA A 93 1.27 9.56 5.98
N THR A 94 1.52 10.74 6.55
CA THR A 94 1.21 12.04 5.94
C THR A 94 2.00 12.24 4.65
N ARG A 95 3.28 11.84 4.63
CA ARG A 95 4.13 11.88 3.43
C ARG A 95 3.58 11.00 2.31
N ALA A 96 3.11 9.79 2.64
CA ALA A 96 2.51 8.88 1.67
C ALA A 96 1.17 9.42 1.11
N ALA A 97 0.33 10.02 1.96
CA ALA A 97 -0.92 10.67 1.53
C ALA A 97 -0.67 11.83 0.57
N ASN A 98 0.21 12.78 0.93
CA ASN A 98 0.55 13.91 0.06
C ASN A 98 1.12 13.46 -1.29
N TYR A 99 1.81 12.32 -1.30
CA TYR A 99 2.34 11.75 -2.53
C TYR A 99 1.24 11.09 -3.39
N LEU A 100 0.32 10.34 -2.78
CA LEU A 100 -0.89 9.86 -3.46
C LEU A 100 -1.71 10.99 -4.08
N GLU A 101 -1.86 12.09 -3.34
CA GLU A 101 -2.56 13.28 -3.84
C GLU A 101 -1.85 13.81 -5.09
N ASN A 102 -0.54 14.00 -5.05
CA ASN A 102 0.25 14.40 -6.21
C ASN A 102 0.09 13.42 -7.39
N LEU A 103 0.11 12.11 -7.14
CA LEU A 103 -0.06 11.12 -8.21
C LEU A 103 -1.45 11.10 -8.80
N SER A 104 -2.49 11.32 -7.99
CA SER A 104 -3.87 11.43 -8.48
C SER A 104 -4.00 12.55 -9.51
N THR A 105 -3.19 13.61 -9.39
CA THR A 105 -3.12 14.69 -10.39
C THR A 105 -2.34 14.30 -11.65
N LEU A 106 -1.33 13.44 -11.53
CA LEU A 106 -0.49 13.00 -12.66
C LEU A 106 -1.07 11.80 -13.42
N ARG A 107 -1.90 11.00 -12.75
CA ARG A 107 -2.46 9.71 -13.21
C ARG A 107 -3.98 9.74 -13.07
N THR A 108 -4.61 10.57 -13.89
CA THR A 108 -6.08 10.76 -13.88
C THR A 108 -6.86 9.49 -14.17
N ASP A 109 -6.22 8.51 -14.81
CA ASP A 109 -6.73 7.18 -15.12
C ASP A 109 -6.98 6.28 -13.88
N PHE A 110 -6.47 6.66 -12.70
CA PHE A 110 -6.69 5.98 -11.41
C PHE A 110 -7.09 6.93 -10.29
N SER A 111 -7.59 8.11 -10.65
CA SER A 111 -7.95 9.16 -9.69
C SER A 111 -8.99 8.70 -8.66
N ASN A 112 -9.92 7.82 -9.06
CA ASN A 112 -10.94 7.27 -8.16
C ASN A 112 -10.33 6.32 -7.12
N GLU A 113 -9.48 5.39 -7.55
CA GLU A 113 -8.83 4.42 -6.67
C GLU A 113 -7.89 5.12 -5.68
N PHE A 114 -7.20 6.18 -6.12
CA PHE A 114 -6.40 7.01 -5.22
C PHE A 114 -7.27 7.81 -4.25
N ALA A 115 -8.42 8.34 -4.69
CA ALA A 115 -9.34 9.06 -3.82
C ALA A 115 -9.90 8.16 -2.71
N GLU A 116 -10.26 6.90 -3.00
CA GLU A 116 -10.69 5.93 -1.98
C GLU A 116 -9.62 5.71 -0.90
N VAL A 117 -8.35 5.57 -1.32
CA VAL A 117 -7.25 5.35 -0.36
C VAL A 117 -6.97 6.61 0.45
N LEU A 118 -7.07 7.79 -0.15
CA LEU A 118 -6.95 9.06 0.57
C LEU A 118 -8.10 9.25 1.56
N GLU A 119 -9.32 8.84 1.22
CA GLU A 119 -10.46 8.84 2.14
C GLU A 119 -10.21 7.91 3.33
N ASP A 120 -9.74 6.67 3.07
CA ASP A 120 -9.35 5.75 4.14
C ASP A 120 -8.30 6.39 5.05
N MET A 121 -7.29 7.05 4.48
CA MET A 121 -6.25 7.75 5.26
C MET A 121 -6.77 8.96 6.05
N ASP A 122 -7.76 9.72 5.54
CA ASP A 122 -8.39 10.85 6.25
C ASP A 122 -9.27 10.38 7.41
N VAL A 123 -10.01 9.28 7.24
CA VAL A 123 -10.80 8.65 8.32
C VAL A 123 -9.92 8.36 9.55
N TYR A 124 -8.66 8.03 9.32
CA TYR A 124 -7.68 7.78 10.39
C TYR A 124 -6.81 8.99 10.75
N GLY A 125 -7.02 10.15 10.11
CA GLY A 125 -6.38 11.43 10.46
C GLY A 125 -4.98 11.64 9.87
N PHE A 126 -4.62 10.96 8.78
CA PHE A 126 -3.26 11.02 8.20
C PHE A 126 -3.10 11.97 7.01
N THR A 127 -4.17 12.60 6.54
CA THR A 127 -4.15 13.53 5.39
C THR A 127 -4.12 15.01 5.82
N LYS A 128 -4.01 15.30 7.13
CA LYS A 128 -4.02 16.68 7.66
C LYS A 128 -2.75 17.01 8.42
N ALA A 129 -1.85 17.70 7.72
CA ALA A 129 -0.91 18.68 8.28
C ALA A 129 -0.68 19.81 7.27
#